data_AF-A0A952PI63-F1
#
_entry.id   AF-A0A952PI63-F1
#
_cell.length_a   1.000
_cell.length_b   1.000
_cell.length_c   1.000
_cell.angle_alpha   90.00
_cell.angle_beta   90.00
_cell.angle_gamma   90.00
#
_symmetry.space_group_name_H-M   'P 1'
#
loop_
_entity.id
_entity.type
_entity.pdbx_description
1 polymer ?
#
loop_
_entity_poly.entity_id
_entity_poly.type
_entity_poly.pdbx_seq_one_letter_code
_entity_poly.pdbx_strand_id
1 'polypeptide(L)'
;MNNLVKATITIVLGGLIFLQSPAMAAVDPAVYNSLKNRRDTLVSKENDLLRSRDNLYRLTDDLSRRNDNQQYNSTLDRLKKELEYNSQDLQKTRMDIRDIERAMV
;
A
#
# COMPACT_ATOMS: atom_id res chain seq x y z
N MET A 1 53.12 58.33 4.73
CA MET A 1 51.84 58.40 4.00
C MET A 1 51.82 57.23 3.04
N ASN A 2 50.85 56.32 2.95
CA ASN A 2 49.66 55.97 3.70
C ASN A 2 49.36 54.51 3.31
N ASN A 3 49.05 53.66 4.29
CA ASN A 3 48.02 52.62 4.27
C ASN A 3 48.13 51.57 3.14
N LEU A 4 48.71 50.38 3.35
CA LEU A 4 48.13 49.26 4.13
C LEU A 4 46.64 49.05 3.87
N VAL A 5 46.27 48.77 2.61
CA VAL A 5 44.98 48.14 2.30
C VAL A 5 45.14 46.64 2.53
N LYS A 6 44.78 46.21 3.75
CA LYS A 6 44.56 44.82 4.12
C LYS A 6 43.43 44.27 3.24
N ALA A 7 43.78 43.41 2.28
CA ALA A 7 42.80 42.56 1.63
C ALA A 7 42.39 41.47 2.63
N THR A 8 41.31 41.73 3.36
CA THR A 8 40.65 40.72 4.20
C THR A 8 40.02 39.70 3.26
N ILE A 9 40.76 38.64 2.95
CA ILE A 9 40.20 37.43 2.36
C ILE A 9 39.36 36.77 3.45
N THR A 10 38.06 37.05 3.45
CA THR A 10 37.10 36.32 4.27
C THR A 10 37.04 34.89 3.73
N ILE A 11 37.79 33.99 4.36
CA ILE A 11 37.65 32.55 4.19
C ILE A 11 36.29 32.19 4.82
N VAL A 12 35.25 32.11 3.99
CA VAL A 12 34.01 31.45 4.40
C VAL A 12 34.30 29.96 4.44
N LEU A 13 34.76 29.50 5.60
CA LEU A 13 34.70 28.12 6.06
C LEU A 13 33.21 27.73 6.18
N GLY A 14 32.57 27.51 5.04
CA GLY A 14 31.24 26.92 4.93
C GLY A 14 31.39 25.62 4.16
N GLY A 15 31.66 24.55 4.90
CA GLY A 15 31.85 23.22 4.35
C GLY A 15 30.65 22.70 3.56
N LEU A 16 30.93 21.60 2.88
CA LEU A 16 30.01 20.64 2.27
C LEU A 16 29.48 21.01 0.88
N ILE A 17 30.27 20.56 -0.09
CA ILE A 17 29.82 19.80 -1.27
C ILE A 17 28.44 19.17 -1.00
N PHE A 18 27.40 19.66 -1.68
CA PHE A 18 26.28 18.81 -2.08
C PHE A 18 25.97 19.11 -3.55
N LEU A 19 26.74 18.44 -4.41
CA LEU A 19 26.21 17.89 -5.64
C LEU A 19 24.92 17.11 -5.30
N GLN A 20 23.76 17.66 -5.65
CA GLN A 20 22.58 16.84 -5.91
C GLN A 20 21.93 17.33 -7.20
N SER A 21 22.37 16.78 -8.32
CA SER A 21 21.46 16.46 -9.43
C SER A 21 20.70 15.18 -9.06
N PRO A 22 19.55 14.84 -9.66
CA PRO A 22 18.76 15.55 -10.66
C PRO A 22 17.36 15.90 -10.15
N ALA A 23 16.57 16.57 -10.99
CA ALA A 23 15.12 16.59 -10.90
C ALA A 23 14.56 15.16 -10.86
N MET A 24 14.49 14.54 -9.68
CA MET A 24 13.41 13.61 -9.40
C MET A 24 12.17 14.47 -9.39
N ALA A 25 11.26 14.24 -10.33
CA ALA A 25 9.95 14.86 -10.32
C ALA A 25 9.31 14.48 -8.98
N ALA A 26 9.44 15.35 -7.98
CA ALA A 26 8.81 15.16 -6.70
C ALA A 26 7.31 15.11 -7.00
N VAL A 27 6.70 13.94 -6.79
CA VAL A 27 5.25 13.82 -6.75
C VAL A 27 4.77 14.93 -5.82
N ASP A 28 3.90 15.80 -6.34
CA ASP A 28 3.37 16.92 -5.59
C ASP A 28 2.93 16.46 -4.19
N PRO A 29 3.31 17.14 -3.09
CA PRO A 29 3.02 16.68 -1.75
C PRO A 29 1.53 16.38 -1.49
N ALA A 30 0.61 17.08 -2.15
CA ALA A 30 -0.81 16.80 -2.04
C ALA A 30 -1.20 15.52 -2.80
N VAL A 31 -0.62 15.29 -3.98
CA VAL A 31 -0.78 14.04 -4.73
C VAL A 31 -0.24 12.85 -3.94
N TYR A 32 0.95 12.98 -3.34
CA TYR A 32 1.56 11.95 -2.50
C TYR A 32 0.67 11.60 -1.31
N ASN A 33 0.16 12.61 -0.58
CA ASN A 33 -0.73 12.40 0.55
C ASN A 33 -2.05 11.74 0.15
N SER A 34 -2.59 12.09 -1.02
CA SER A 34 -3.79 11.46 -1.58
C SER A 34 -3.56 9.97 -1.88
N LEU A 35 -2.45 9.66 -2.58
CA LEU A 35 -2.05 8.28 -2.89
C LEU A 35 -1.83 7.47 -1.61
N LYS A 36 -1.16 8.04 -0.61
CA LYS A 36 -0.95 7.42 0.69
C LYS A 36 -2.26 7.07 1.40
N ASN A 37 -3.20 8.02 1.50
CA ASN A 37 -4.50 7.78 2.14
C ASN A 37 -5.31 6.70 1.42
N ARG A 38 -5.23 6.68 0.09
CA ARG A 38 -5.90 5.67 -0.73
C ARG A 38 -5.26 4.29 -0.54
N ARG A 39 -3.93 4.21 -0.43
CA ARG A 39 -3.21 2.98 -0.08
C ARG A 39 -3.65 2.46 1.29
N ASP A 40 -3.69 3.32 2.30
CA ASP A 40 -4.06 2.92 3.67
C ASP A 40 -5.50 2.37 3.71
N THR A 41 -6.40 2.98 2.95
CA THR A 41 -7.78 2.49 2.77
C THR A 41 -7.82 1.10 2.13
N LEU A 42 -7.04 0.88 1.07
CA LEU A 42 -6.98 -0.42 0.40
C LEU A 42 -6.33 -1.50 1.27
N VAL A 43 -5.31 -1.16 2.07
CA VAL A 43 -4.71 -2.09 3.03
C VAL A 43 -5.71 -2.48 4.11
N SER A 44 -6.53 -1.54 4.61
CA SER A 44 -7.63 -1.88 5.52
C SER A 44 -8.62 -2.84 4.87
N LYS A 45 -9.02 -2.56 3.62
CA LYS A 45 -9.90 -3.45 2.84
C LYS A 45 -9.29 -4.84 2.64
N GLU A 46 -8.00 -4.93 2.35
CA GLU A 46 -7.29 -6.22 2.21
C GLU A 46 -7.39 -7.04 3.50
N ASN A 47 -7.15 -6.41 4.65
CA ASN A 47 -7.24 -7.07 5.96
C ASN A 47 -8.65 -7.58 6.25
N ASP A 48 -9.67 -6.79 5.91
CA ASP A 48 -11.07 -7.21 6.09
C ASP A 48 -11.46 -8.36 5.16
N LEU A 49 -10.98 -8.34 3.90
CA LEU A 49 -11.16 -9.45 2.96
C LEU A 49 -10.48 -10.73 3.46
N LEU A 50 -9.26 -10.65 4.01
CA LEU A 50 -8.56 -11.79 4.60
C LEU A 50 -9.34 -12.39 5.78
N ARG A 51 -9.84 -11.54 6.69
CA ARG A 51 -10.68 -11.98 7.81
C ARG A 51 -11.97 -12.66 7.33
N SER A 52 -12.62 -12.06 6.34
CA SER A 52 -13.83 -12.62 5.72
C SER A 52 -13.55 -13.99 5.10
N ARG A 53 -12.45 -14.12 4.35
CA ARG A 53 -12.00 -15.39 3.76
C ARG A 53 -11.79 -16.47 4.81
N ASP A 54 -11.07 -16.15 5.88
CA ASP A 54 -10.76 -17.12 6.94
C ASP A 54 -12.05 -17.57 7.65
N ASN A 55 -13.03 -16.68 7.82
CA ASN A 55 -14.35 -17.03 8.33
C ASN A 55 -15.12 -17.94 7.37
N LEU A 56 -15.14 -17.61 6.07
CA LEU A 56 -15.80 -18.43 5.06
C LEU A 56 -15.20 -19.84 4.96
N TYR A 57 -13.88 -19.98 5.08
CA TYR A 57 -13.23 -21.28 5.15
C TYR A 57 -13.66 -22.09 6.37
N ARG A 58 -13.70 -21.48 7.56
CA ARG A 58 -14.16 -22.15 8.78
C ARG A 58 -15.61 -22.61 8.66
N LEU A 59 -16.49 -21.76 8.13
CA LEU A 59 -17.89 -22.10 7.90
C LEU A 59 -18.04 -23.23 6.88
N THR A 60 -17.27 -23.20 5.79
CA THR A 60 -17.30 -24.26 4.77
C THR A 60 -16.83 -25.59 5.33
N ASP A 61 -15.73 -25.60 6.11
CA ASP A 61 -15.20 -26.81 6.75
C ASP A 61 -16.19 -27.38 7.77
N ASP A 62 -16.71 -26.55 8.68
CA ASP A 62 -17.69 -26.98 9.69
C ASP A 62 -18.95 -27.55 9.05
N LEU A 63 -19.48 -26.86 8.03
CA LEU A 63 -20.68 -27.30 7.35
C LEU A 63 -20.45 -28.57 6.54
N SER A 64 -19.29 -28.72 5.89
CA SER A 64 -18.92 -29.92 5.16
C SER A 64 -18.81 -31.15 6.07
N ARG A 65 -18.30 -30.98 7.30
CA ARG A 65 -18.20 -32.07 8.29
C ARG A 65 -19.55 -32.51 8.85
N ARG A 66 -20.57 -31.65 8.78
CA ARG A 66 -21.93 -31.92 9.26
C ARG A 66 -22.88 -32.35 8.14
N ASN A 67 -22.43 -32.39 6.90
CA ASN A 67 -23.27 -32.59 5.71
C ASN A 67 -23.45 -34.06 5.33
N ASP A 68 -23.70 -34.94 6.32
CA ASP A 68 -23.79 -36.39 6.13
C ASP A 68 -24.89 -36.80 5.13
N ASN A 69 -26.00 -36.04 5.11
CA ASN A 69 -27.15 -36.31 4.25
C ASN A 69 -27.33 -35.28 3.13
N GLN A 70 -26.27 -34.55 2.75
CA GLN A 70 -26.31 -33.56 1.66
C GLN A 70 -27.30 -32.39 1.85
N GLN A 71 -27.88 -32.26 3.05
CA GLN A 71 -28.86 -31.22 3.40
C GLN A 71 -28.33 -29.80 3.20
N TYR A 72 -27.01 -29.61 3.28
CA TYR A 72 -26.35 -28.30 3.20
C TYR A 72 -25.64 -28.05 1.86
N ASN A 73 -25.87 -28.87 0.83
CA ASN A 73 -25.20 -28.70 -0.48
C ASN A 73 -25.40 -27.30 -1.08
N SER A 74 -26.63 -26.77 -1.06
CA SER A 74 -26.92 -25.43 -1.59
C SER A 74 -26.20 -24.33 -0.80
N THR A 75 -26.08 -24.49 0.52
CA THR A 75 -25.34 -23.57 1.38
C THR A 75 -23.83 -23.68 1.13
N LEU A 76 -23.29 -24.89 0.98
CA LEU A 76 -21.88 -25.10 0.63
C LEU A 76 -21.53 -24.50 -0.73
N ASP A 77 -22.40 -24.64 -1.73
CA ASP A 77 -22.19 -24.03 -3.05
C ASP A 77 -22.22 -22.51 -2.98
N ARG A 78 -23.09 -21.94 -2.14
CA ARG A 78 -23.09 -20.50 -1.88
C ARG A 78 -21.80 -20.05 -1.19
N LEU A 79 -21.35 -20.74 -0.15
CA LEU A 79 -20.10 -20.42 0.56
C LEU A 79 -18.88 -20.51 -0.37
N LYS A 80 -18.84 -21.50 -1.27
CA LYS A 80 -17.80 -21.61 -2.30
C LYS A 80 -17.81 -20.41 -3.25
N LYS A 81 -18.98 -19.98 -3.71
CA LYS A 81 -19.10 -18.76 -4.53
C LYS A 81 -18.66 -17.51 -3.77
N GLU A 82 -19.04 -17.39 -2.50
CA GLU A 82 -18.59 -16.26 -1.66
C GLU A 82 -17.06 -16.27 -1.46
N LEU A 83 -16.43 -17.45 -1.31
CA LEU A 83 -14.97 -17.59 -1.29
C LEU A 83 -14.32 -17.16 -2.62
N GLU A 84 -14.94 -17.51 -3.75
CA GLU A 84 -14.46 -17.11 -5.07
C GLU A 84 -14.52 -15.58 -5.25
N TYR A 85 -15.66 -14.96 -4.92
CA TYR A 85 -15.80 -13.50 -4.96
C TYR A 85 -14.81 -12.80 -4.03
N ASN A 86 -14.67 -13.28 -2.80
CA ASN A 86 -13.70 -12.74 -1.85
C ASN A 86 -12.27 -12.83 -2.40
N SER A 87 -11.91 -13.95 -3.03
CA SER A 87 -10.59 -14.16 -3.64
C SER A 87 -10.34 -13.20 -4.81
N GLN A 88 -11.35 -12.98 -5.66
CA GLN A 88 -11.28 -12.01 -6.75
C GLN A 88 -11.11 -10.58 -6.23
N ASP A 89 -11.90 -10.19 -5.23
CA ASP A 89 -11.80 -8.87 -4.59
C ASP A 89 -10.44 -8.65 -3.92
N LEU A 90 -9.89 -9.70 -3.29
CA LEU A 90 -8.57 -9.65 -2.67
C LEU A 90 -7.47 -9.44 -3.73
N GLN A 91 -7.54 -10.18 -4.85
CA GLN A 91 -6.59 -10.02 -5.95
C GLN A 91 -6.66 -8.62 -6.55
N LYS A 92 -7.87 -8.10 -6.79
CA LYS A 92 -8.08 -6.75 -7.29
C LYS A 92 -7.51 -5.71 -6.32
N THR A 93 -7.84 -5.82 -5.04
CA THR A 93 -7.35 -4.89 -4.01
C THR A 93 -5.82 -4.86 -3.95
N ARG A 94 -5.15 -6.02 -4.07
CA ARG A 94 -3.69 -6.13 -4.14
C ARG A 94 -3.10 -5.51 -5.40
N MET A 95 -3.79 -5.62 -6.54
CA MET A 95 -3.39 -4.98 -7.78
C MET A 95 -3.47 -3.45 -7.63
N ASP A 96 -4.58 -2.95 -7.09
CA ASP A 96 -4.79 -1.53 -6.83
C ASP A 96 -3.72 -0.95 -5.87
N ILE A 97 -3.35 -1.69 -4.81
CA ILE A 97 -2.26 -1.30 -3.90
C ILE A 97 -0.94 -1.18 -4.66
N ARG A 98 -0.58 -2.20 -5.44
CA ARG A 98 0.66 -2.21 -6.22
C ARG A 98 0.74 -1.05 -7.20
N ASP A 99 -0.37 -0.72 -7.85
CA ASP A 99 -0.42 0.39 -8.82
C ASP A 99 -0.27 1.74 -8.11
N ILE A 100 -0.84 1.90 -6.91
CA ILE A 100 -0.59 3.08 -6.08
C ILE A 100 0.88 3.15 -5.64
N GLU A 101 1.46 2.05 -5.18
CA GLU A 101 2.87 2.01 -4.77
C GLU A 101 3.80 2.40 -5.93
N ARG A 102 3.51 1.96 -7.16
CA ARG A 102 4.24 2.36 -8.36
C ARG A 102 4.08 3.85 -8.70
N ALA A 103 2.92 4.44 -8.41
CA ALA A 103 2.67 5.86 -8.65
C ALA A 103 3.33 6.79 -7.62
N MET A 104 3.82 6.24 -6.50
CA MET A 104 4.49 6.98 -5.42
C MET A 104 6.03 7.02 -5.58
N VAL A 105 6.60 6.24 -6.49
CA VAL A 105 8.05 6.12 -6.77
C VAL A 105 8.40 6.96 -8.00
#